data_AF-W2KG94-F1
#
_entry.id   AF-W2KG94-F1
#
_cell.length_a   1.000
_cell.length_b   1.000
_cell.length_c   1.000
_cell.angle_alpha   90.00
_cell.angle_beta   90.00
_cell.angle_gamma   90.00
#
_symmetry.space_group_name_H-M   'P 1'
#
loop_
_entity.id
_entity.type
_entity.pdbx_description
1 polymer ?
#
loop_
_entity_poly.entity_id
_entity_poly.type
_entity_poly.pdbx_seq_one_letter_code
_entity_poly.pdbx_strand_id
1 'polypeptide(L)'
;MAPRPGLCASSTGHAGSYECVDEKDLELEHVLVMFRHGDRSPISRNISAKVKMTQPETDFWVSRLAELSVVGALNSGTRVVSYHEGECSEESCFGKQFEVPPPPQQGGRWPCGQLTAKGIDMMRVKGQQLRERYKTLMEGMVDPVRQIHVQSTNIRRTIRSAQSLLAGLFPEYFMNVNADNNLPASENLLPDSRKFLQNMQTNRKMKKDGGFVIHADDSNSLAPQHSYELYQDLGKVLADELRQHAPPGFTKASQRISTIIGAKSSKLVAWTGLREVLVCHQAHGLAFPDGLNEQLFTQICEYDAWLWHHLYGRVDFCRVSFKAGVQRIYSYLASVTQVCCLPV
;
A
#
# COMPACT_ATOMS: atom_id res chain seq x y z
N MET A 1 -17.11 8.07 -0.55
CA MET A 1 -17.84 6.83 -0.17
C MET A 1 -18.19 6.94 1.31
N ALA A 2 -19.43 6.58 1.65
CA ALA A 2 -20.15 6.66 2.93
C ALA A 2 -20.24 8.08 3.58
N PRO A 3 -21.46 8.60 3.82
CA PRO A 3 -21.66 9.67 4.80
C PRO A 3 -21.09 9.23 6.15
N ARG A 4 -20.47 10.14 6.91
CA ARG A 4 -20.18 9.88 8.33
C ARG A 4 -21.49 9.44 8.99
N PRO A 5 -21.55 8.29 9.69
CA PRO A 5 -22.72 7.96 10.48
C PRO A 5 -22.97 9.11 11.45
N GLY A 6 -24.19 9.65 11.45
CA GLY A 6 -24.59 10.64 12.45
C GLY A 6 -24.42 10.02 13.84
N LEU A 7 -23.40 10.46 14.56
CA LEU A 7 -23.17 10.11 15.96
C LEU A 7 -24.18 10.86 16.81
N CYS A 8 -25.44 10.41 16.86
CA CYS A 8 -26.32 10.51 18.02
C CYS A 8 -27.54 9.62 17.71
N ALA A 9 -27.43 8.30 17.92
CA ALA A 9 -28.61 7.46 18.12
C ALA A 9 -28.60 7.05 19.60
N SER A 10 -29.36 7.79 20.41
CA SER A 10 -29.55 7.48 21.82
C SER A 10 -30.38 6.21 21.96
N SER A 11 -29.74 5.07 22.22
CA SER A 11 -30.43 3.88 22.69
C SER A 11 -30.67 4.00 24.18
N THR A 12 -31.94 4.04 24.55
CA THR A 12 -32.48 4.05 25.92
C THR A 12 -31.92 2.90 26.78
N GLY A 13 -31.41 3.23 27.98
CA GLY A 13 -31.32 2.28 29.09
C GLY A 13 -29.99 2.24 29.84
N HIS A 14 -29.89 3.09 30.88
CA HIS A 14 -28.94 3.07 32.02
C HIS A 14 -27.48 3.52 31.82
N ALA A 15 -27.13 4.50 32.68
CA ALA A 15 -25.82 4.99 33.12
C ALA A 15 -25.05 5.98 32.21
N GLY A 16 -25.03 7.25 32.66
CA GLY A 16 -24.15 8.33 32.18
C GLY A 16 -24.73 9.09 30.99
N SER A 17 -25.23 10.31 31.22
CA SER A 17 -25.48 11.27 30.14
C SER A 17 -24.14 11.70 29.55
N TYR A 18 -23.61 10.95 28.58
CA TYR A 18 -22.56 11.49 27.72
C TYR A 18 -23.22 12.57 26.87
N GLU A 19 -22.89 13.84 27.13
CA GLU A 19 -23.29 14.95 26.27
C GLU A 19 -22.76 14.67 24.86
N CYS A 20 -23.60 14.84 23.83
CA CYS A 20 -23.12 14.75 22.45
C CYS A 20 -22.11 15.91 22.26
N VAL A 21 -20.86 15.56 21.97
CA VAL A 21 -19.78 16.51 21.70
C VAL A 21 -20.05 17.18 20.34
N ASP A 22 -20.09 18.51 20.28
CA ASP A 22 -20.19 19.23 19.01
C ASP A 22 -18.86 19.07 18.24
N GLU A 23 -18.91 18.77 16.94
CA GLU A 23 -17.70 18.68 16.12
C GLU A 23 -16.90 20.00 16.12
N LYS A 24 -17.55 21.13 16.40
CA LYS A 24 -16.89 22.44 16.56
C LYS A 24 -15.98 22.52 17.79
N ASP A 25 -16.22 21.68 18.79
CA ASP A 25 -15.44 21.62 20.02
C ASP A 25 -14.25 20.65 19.90
N LEU A 26 -14.06 20.03 18.72
CA LEU A 26 -12.98 19.09 18.45
C LEU A 26 -11.88 19.73 17.59
N GLU A 27 -10.65 19.62 18.06
CA GLU A 27 -9.45 19.96 17.29
C GLU A 27 -8.74 18.69 16.81
N LEU A 28 -8.27 18.69 15.56
CA LEU A 28 -7.52 17.57 15.00
C LEU A 28 -6.04 17.71 15.34
N GLU A 29 -5.57 16.93 16.31
CA GLU A 29 -4.16 16.97 16.77
C GLU A 29 -3.23 15.99 16.03
N HIS A 30 -3.74 14.82 15.65
CA HIS A 30 -2.89 13.75 15.11
C HIS A 30 -3.59 12.92 14.03
N VAL A 31 -2.84 12.49 13.02
CA VAL A 31 -3.33 11.66 11.92
C VAL A 31 -2.41 10.45 11.71
N LEU A 32 -2.97 9.25 11.90
CA LEU A 32 -2.34 8.00 11.49
C LEU A 32 -2.90 7.57 10.13
N VAL A 33 -2.03 7.39 9.13
CA VAL A 33 -2.43 6.87 7.80
C VAL A 33 -1.76 5.54 7.53
N MET A 34 -2.56 4.46 7.53
CA MET A 34 -2.13 3.15 7.03
C MET A 34 -2.65 2.94 5.62
N PHE A 35 -1.76 2.66 4.67
CA PHE A 35 -2.13 2.46 3.27
C PHE A 35 -1.39 1.29 2.63
N ARG A 36 -2.06 0.64 1.67
CA ARG A 36 -1.43 -0.32 0.77
C ARG A 36 -0.66 0.43 -0.31
N HIS A 37 0.40 -0.22 -0.82
CA HIS A 37 1.12 0.21 -2.02
C HIS A 37 0.20 0.52 -3.20
N GLY A 38 0.68 1.36 -4.13
CA GLY A 38 -0.02 1.66 -5.39
C GLY A 38 -0.05 0.50 -6.38
N ASP A 39 -0.56 0.78 -7.59
CA ASP A 39 -0.59 -0.20 -8.69
C ASP A 39 0.81 -0.76 -9.03
N ARG A 40 0.84 -2.03 -9.41
CA ARG A 40 2.07 -2.78 -9.65
C ARG A 40 1.88 -3.85 -10.72
N SER A 41 2.99 -4.33 -11.28
CA SER A 41 3.00 -5.56 -12.07
C SER A 41 2.63 -6.79 -11.23
N PRO A 42 2.16 -7.88 -11.86
CA PRO A 42 1.85 -9.13 -11.17
C PRO A 42 3.06 -9.65 -10.39
N ILE A 43 2.84 -10.22 -9.21
CA ILE A 43 3.85 -10.95 -8.43
C ILE A 43 4.03 -12.34 -9.04
N SER A 44 2.92 -12.98 -9.38
CA SER A 44 2.90 -14.36 -9.82
C SER A 44 3.18 -14.47 -11.33
N ARG A 45 4.17 -15.29 -11.70
CA ARG A 45 4.52 -15.57 -13.10
C ARG A 45 3.77 -16.76 -13.70
N ASN A 46 3.44 -17.73 -12.87
CA ASN A 46 2.86 -18.99 -13.30
C ASN A 46 1.85 -19.43 -12.25
N ILE A 47 0.57 -19.31 -12.59
CA ILE A 47 -0.54 -19.69 -11.72
C ILE A 47 -1.05 -21.09 -12.08
N SER A 48 -1.08 -21.41 -13.37
CA SER A 48 -1.68 -22.65 -13.90
C SER A 48 -1.15 -22.95 -15.30
N ALA A 49 -1.63 -24.03 -15.94
CA ALA A 49 -1.14 -24.42 -17.26
C ALA A 49 -1.37 -23.33 -18.33
N LYS A 50 -2.48 -22.58 -18.25
CA LYS A 50 -2.89 -21.56 -19.23
C LYS A 50 -2.77 -20.12 -18.72
N VAL A 51 -2.47 -19.91 -17.44
CA VAL A 51 -2.24 -18.56 -16.87
C VAL A 51 -0.78 -18.45 -16.46
N LYS A 52 0.03 -17.98 -17.42
CA LYS A 52 1.46 -17.77 -17.27
C LYS A 52 1.86 -16.49 -17.98
N MET A 53 2.74 -15.73 -17.35
CA MET A 53 3.31 -14.52 -17.94
C MET A 53 4.14 -14.89 -19.16
N THR A 54 3.70 -14.46 -20.33
CA THR A 54 4.41 -14.66 -21.60
C THR A 54 5.58 -13.68 -21.76
N GLN A 55 6.44 -13.87 -22.76
CA GLN A 55 7.49 -12.87 -23.06
C GLN A 55 6.89 -11.52 -23.48
N PRO A 56 5.89 -11.45 -24.39
CA PRO A 56 5.22 -10.18 -24.70
C PRO A 56 4.60 -9.49 -23.49
N GLU A 57 3.97 -10.23 -22.57
CA GLU A 57 3.50 -9.66 -21.31
C GLU A 57 4.64 -9.18 -20.41
N THR A 58 5.75 -9.92 -20.36
CA THR A 58 6.93 -9.50 -19.60
C THR A 58 7.43 -8.14 -20.12
N ASP A 59 7.58 -8.00 -21.43
CA ASP A 59 8.02 -6.76 -22.08
C ASP A 59 7.02 -5.63 -21.84
N PHE A 60 5.72 -5.94 -21.92
CA PHE A 60 4.66 -5.00 -21.54
C PHE A 60 4.82 -4.50 -20.10
N TRP A 61 5.00 -5.41 -19.13
CA TRP A 61 5.14 -5.03 -17.73
C TRP A 61 6.40 -4.21 -17.47
N VAL A 62 7.51 -4.52 -18.14
CA VAL A 62 8.73 -3.68 -18.13
C VAL A 62 8.39 -2.28 -18.63
N SER A 63 7.63 -2.18 -19.72
CA SER A 63 7.22 -0.91 -20.31
C SER A 63 6.26 -0.10 -19.42
N ARG A 64 5.70 -0.66 -18.34
CA ARG A 64 4.83 0.06 -17.39
C ARG A 64 5.59 0.55 -16.15
N LEU A 65 6.85 0.17 -15.97
CA LEU A 65 7.65 0.58 -14.82
C LEU A 65 8.13 2.02 -14.98
N ALA A 66 8.32 2.69 -13.85
CA ALA A 66 8.77 4.07 -13.85
C ALA A 66 10.24 4.21 -14.24
N GLU A 67 10.54 5.30 -14.95
CA GLU A 67 11.83 5.66 -15.46
C GLU A 67 12.75 6.19 -14.35
N LEU A 68 14.06 6.17 -14.62
CA LEU A 68 15.07 6.59 -13.63
C LEU A 68 14.93 8.04 -13.18
N SER A 69 14.42 8.94 -14.03
CA SER A 69 14.16 10.33 -13.66
C SER A 69 13.07 10.46 -12.59
N VAL A 70 12.02 9.64 -12.66
CA VAL A 70 10.96 9.57 -11.64
C VAL A 70 11.54 9.01 -10.33
N VAL A 71 12.34 7.96 -10.40
CA VAL A 71 13.02 7.39 -9.22
C VAL A 71 13.97 8.41 -8.58
N GLY A 72 14.73 9.15 -9.40
CA GLY A 72 15.59 10.22 -8.93
C GLY A 72 14.82 11.34 -8.24
N ALA A 73 13.66 11.71 -8.78
CA ALA A 73 12.78 12.70 -8.14
C ALA A 73 12.27 12.21 -6.78
N LEU A 74 11.80 10.96 -6.66
CA LEU A 74 11.38 10.38 -5.38
C LEU A 74 12.51 10.37 -4.34
N ASN A 75 13.72 10.01 -4.76
CA ASN A 75 14.90 9.99 -3.89
C ASN A 75 15.38 11.39 -3.50
N SER A 76 15.07 12.43 -4.29
CA SER A 76 15.54 13.79 -4.00
C SER A 76 14.92 14.41 -2.73
N GLY A 77 13.72 13.96 -2.33
CA GLY A 77 12.99 14.45 -1.17
C GLY A 77 12.95 13.48 0.01
N THR A 78 13.62 12.33 -0.09
CA THR A 78 13.52 11.27 0.93
C THR A 78 14.84 10.57 1.19
N ARG A 79 14.93 9.94 2.35
CA ARG A 79 16.01 9.03 2.74
C ARG A 79 15.40 7.79 3.39
N VAL A 80 15.92 6.62 3.04
CA VAL A 80 15.47 5.34 3.60
C VAL A 80 16.50 4.87 4.62
N VAL A 81 16.03 4.53 5.82
CA VAL A 81 16.87 4.16 6.98
C VAL A 81 16.32 2.88 7.61
N SER A 82 17.13 2.20 8.42
CA SER A 82 16.67 1.06 9.21
C SER A 82 15.57 1.49 10.18
N TYR A 83 14.55 0.65 10.30
CA TYR A 83 13.64 0.74 11.43
C TYR A 83 14.38 0.45 12.74
N HIS A 84 14.06 1.21 13.78
CA HIS A 84 14.53 0.99 15.15
C HIS A 84 13.32 0.86 16.09
N GLU A 85 13.47 0.07 17.15
CA GLU A 85 12.48 0.01 18.22
C GLU A 85 12.61 1.23 19.15
N GLY A 86 11.53 1.56 19.86
CA GLY A 86 11.49 2.68 20.80
C GLY A 86 10.96 4.00 20.24
N GLU A 87 10.93 5.02 21.09
CA GLU A 87 10.47 6.36 20.72
C GLU A 87 11.41 7.04 19.72
N CYS A 88 10.84 7.95 18.94
CA CYS A 88 11.55 8.73 17.95
C CYS A 88 12.40 9.78 18.67
N SER A 89 13.73 9.64 18.66
CA SER A 89 14.67 10.54 19.33
C SER A 89 15.44 11.40 18.32
N GLU A 90 16.15 12.41 18.82
CA GLU A 90 17.06 13.21 18.00
C GLU A 90 18.12 12.34 17.31
N GLU A 91 18.61 11.27 17.92
CA GLU A 91 19.60 10.40 17.27
C GLU A 91 18.93 9.41 16.31
N SER A 92 17.78 8.84 16.68
CA SER A 92 17.18 7.72 15.95
C SER A 92 16.34 8.15 14.74
N CYS A 93 15.68 9.31 14.81
CA CYS A 93 14.81 9.82 13.76
C CYS A 93 15.34 11.07 13.05
N PHE A 94 16.03 11.95 13.80
CA PHE A 94 16.43 13.27 13.30
C PHE A 94 17.94 13.45 13.23
N GLY A 95 18.69 12.37 13.47
CA GLY A 95 20.14 12.40 13.57
C GLY A 95 20.79 12.75 12.25
N LYS A 96 22.12 12.93 12.25
CA LYS A 96 22.88 13.08 11.00
C LYS A 96 23.36 11.73 10.47
N GLN A 97 23.52 10.74 11.35
CA GLN A 97 23.94 9.39 11.04
C GLN A 97 22.75 8.45 11.19
N PHE A 98 22.47 7.68 10.14
CA PHE A 98 21.43 6.68 10.16
C PHE A 98 22.01 5.34 9.75
N GLU A 99 21.46 4.29 10.34
CA GLU A 99 21.71 2.93 9.86
C GLU A 99 21.01 2.73 8.52
N VAL A 100 21.77 2.19 7.56
CA VAL A 100 21.27 1.86 6.23
C VAL A 100 20.62 0.48 6.31
N PRO A 101 19.37 0.31 5.85
CA PRO A 101 18.72 -0.99 5.88
C PRO A 101 19.34 -1.93 4.85
N PRO A 102 19.14 -3.25 5.00
CA PRO A 102 19.42 -4.20 3.93
C PRO A 102 18.77 -3.76 2.60
N PRO A 103 19.33 -4.13 1.44
CA PRO A 103 18.75 -3.77 0.15
C PRO A 103 17.27 -4.15 0.07
N PRO A 104 16.37 -3.21 -0.32
CA PRO A 104 14.95 -3.50 -0.35
C PRO A 104 14.60 -4.69 -1.22
N GLN A 105 13.75 -5.57 -0.70
CA GLN A 105 13.28 -6.74 -1.42
C GLN A 105 12.53 -6.31 -2.69
N GLN A 106 12.77 -7.02 -3.79
CA GLN A 106 12.09 -6.75 -5.07
C GLN A 106 10.59 -7.09 -5.00
N GLY A 107 10.19 -7.94 -4.04
CA GLY A 107 8.80 -8.33 -3.84
C GLY A 107 8.21 -9.19 -4.98
N GLY A 108 9.09 -9.77 -5.81
CA GLY A 108 8.83 -10.63 -6.97
C GLY A 108 10.07 -10.72 -7.87
N ARG A 109 10.11 -11.70 -8.79
CA ARG A 109 11.21 -11.80 -9.78
C ARG A 109 11.02 -10.73 -10.86
N TRP A 110 11.89 -9.74 -10.91
CA TRP A 110 11.83 -8.61 -11.86
C TRP A 110 11.40 -9.06 -13.28
N PRO A 111 10.38 -8.44 -13.92
CA PRO A 111 9.71 -7.19 -13.51
C PRO A 111 8.56 -7.37 -12.52
N CYS A 112 8.30 -8.58 -12.01
CA CYS A 112 7.15 -8.88 -11.17
C CYS A 112 7.18 -8.18 -9.81
N GLY A 113 6.00 -7.78 -9.33
CA GLY A 113 5.80 -7.17 -8.01
C GLY A 113 6.32 -5.73 -7.88
N GLN A 114 6.74 -5.11 -8.99
CA GLN A 114 7.27 -3.74 -9.04
C GLN A 114 6.16 -2.72 -9.21
N LEU A 115 6.28 -1.58 -8.54
CA LEU A 115 5.36 -0.46 -8.68
C LEU A 115 5.44 0.12 -10.11
N THR A 116 4.30 0.33 -10.76
CA THR A 116 4.22 0.92 -12.11
C THR A 116 4.26 2.45 -12.04
N ALA A 117 4.47 3.12 -13.18
CA ALA A 117 4.30 4.58 -13.27
C ALA A 117 2.89 5.03 -12.86
N LYS A 118 1.86 4.26 -13.26
CA LYS A 118 0.49 4.44 -12.79
C LYS A 118 0.39 4.37 -11.27
N GLY A 119 1.03 3.39 -10.64
CA GLY A 119 1.06 3.23 -9.18
C GLY A 119 1.73 4.39 -8.47
N ILE A 120 2.78 4.96 -9.04
CA ILE A 120 3.43 6.17 -8.54
C ILE A 120 2.47 7.36 -8.60
N ASP A 121 1.82 7.61 -9.74
CA ASP A 121 0.87 8.74 -9.86
C ASP A 121 -0.34 8.57 -8.93
N MET A 122 -0.86 7.35 -8.79
CA MET A 122 -1.94 7.05 -7.84
C MET A 122 -1.57 7.44 -6.40
N MET A 123 -0.35 7.11 -5.96
CA MET A 123 0.10 7.43 -4.62
C MET A 123 0.38 8.93 -4.46
N ARG A 124 0.93 9.60 -5.49
CA ARG A 124 1.07 11.07 -5.51
C ARG A 124 -0.28 11.76 -5.39
N VAL A 125 -1.30 11.35 -6.16
CA VAL A 125 -2.65 11.90 -6.07
C VAL A 125 -3.25 11.66 -4.68
N LYS A 126 -3.04 10.49 -4.09
CA LYS A 126 -3.45 10.23 -2.70
C LYS A 126 -2.78 11.21 -1.73
N GLY A 127 -1.49 11.50 -1.89
CA GLY A 127 -0.79 12.53 -1.12
C GLY A 127 -1.40 13.92 -1.26
N GLN A 128 -1.76 14.33 -2.48
CA GLN A 128 -2.44 15.61 -2.73
C GLN A 128 -3.81 15.68 -2.04
N GLN A 129 -4.57 14.60 -2.09
CA GLN A 129 -5.87 14.52 -1.41
C GLN A 129 -5.72 14.62 0.12
N LEU A 130 -4.68 14.01 0.68
CA LEU A 130 -4.37 14.16 2.11
C LEU A 130 -3.93 15.59 2.43
N ARG A 131 -3.13 16.23 1.57
CA ARG A 131 -2.72 17.63 1.72
C ARG A 131 -3.93 18.56 1.82
N GLU A 132 -4.88 18.40 0.91
CA GLU A 132 -6.10 19.20 0.91
C GLU A 132 -6.98 18.89 2.14
N ARG A 133 -7.15 17.61 2.46
CA ARG A 133 -7.98 17.18 3.58
C ARG A 133 -7.48 17.69 4.93
N TYR A 134 -6.16 17.76 5.11
CA TYR A 134 -5.52 18.13 6.37
C TYR A 134 -4.85 19.49 6.30
N LYS A 135 -5.26 20.35 5.36
CA LYS A 135 -4.65 21.65 5.10
C LYS A 135 -4.48 22.49 6.37
N THR A 136 -5.51 22.59 7.21
CA THR A 136 -5.46 23.35 8.46
C THR A 136 -4.40 22.84 9.44
N LEU A 137 -4.32 21.51 9.64
CA LEU A 137 -3.28 20.90 10.47
C LEU A 137 -1.88 21.14 9.87
N MET A 138 -1.76 21.09 8.54
CA MET A 138 -0.50 21.29 7.84
C MET A 138 -0.03 22.75 7.84
N GLU A 139 -0.93 23.72 7.82
CA GLU A 139 -0.60 25.16 7.91
C GLU A 139 0.07 25.51 9.24
N GLY A 140 -0.23 24.76 10.31
CA GLY A 140 0.42 24.89 11.62
C GLY A 140 1.78 24.19 11.75
N MET A 141 2.24 23.44 10.74
CA MET A 141 3.51 22.71 10.82
C MET A 141 4.72 23.63 10.66
N VAL A 142 5.47 23.84 11.73
CA VAL A 142 6.72 24.61 11.73
C VAL A 142 7.85 23.85 11.04
N ASP A 143 7.94 22.53 11.28
CA ASP A 143 8.94 21.66 10.67
C ASP A 143 8.31 20.33 10.24
N PRO A 144 7.77 20.27 9.00
CA PRO A 144 7.15 19.06 8.47
C PRO A 144 8.08 17.84 8.46
N VAL A 145 9.40 18.02 8.28
CA VAL A 145 10.34 16.89 8.24
C VAL A 145 10.45 16.22 9.61
N ARG A 146 10.30 17.01 10.68
CA ARG A 146 10.30 16.50 12.06
C ARG A 146 8.93 16.04 12.54
N GLN A 147 7.86 16.62 12.02
CA GLN A 147 6.48 16.33 12.45
C GLN A 147 5.85 15.15 11.68
N ILE A 148 6.50 14.64 10.62
CA ILE A 148 6.00 13.52 9.81
C ILE A 148 6.88 12.30 10.03
N HIS A 149 6.32 11.28 10.70
CA HIS A 149 6.94 9.97 10.85
C HIS A 149 6.46 9.00 9.79
N VAL A 150 7.37 8.31 9.11
CA VAL A 150 7.03 7.37 8.03
C VAL A 150 7.69 6.02 8.24
N GLN A 151 6.86 4.98 8.24
CA GLN A 151 7.33 3.61 8.27
C GLN A 151 6.89 2.84 7.03
N SER A 152 7.71 1.89 6.61
CA SER A 152 7.41 1.01 5.50
C SER A 152 7.98 -0.38 5.76
N THR A 153 7.38 -1.41 5.17
CA THR A 153 8.08 -2.70 5.06
C THR A 153 9.24 -2.55 4.08
N ASN A 154 10.32 -3.32 4.24
CA ASN A 154 11.51 -3.21 3.39
C ASN A 154 11.33 -3.85 1.99
N ILE A 155 10.27 -3.46 1.28
CA ILE A 155 9.92 -3.90 -0.06
C ILE A 155 9.96 -2.68 -0.99
N ARG A 156 10.61 -2.79 -2.15
CA ARG A 156 10.81 -1.65 -3.07
C ARG A 156 9.51 -0.93 -3.45
N ARG A 157 8.41 -1.67 -3.65
CA ARG A 157 7.10 -1.08 -4.00
C ARG A 157 6.42 -0.32 -2.85
N THR A 158 6.62 -0.73 -1.59
CA THR A 158 6.02 -0.07 -0.43
C THR A 158 6.77 1.21 -0.10
N ILE A 159 8.10 1.17 -0.14
CA ILE A 159 8.96 2.35 0.01
C ILE A 159 8.63 3.38 -1.07
N ARG A 160 8.60 2.99 -2.35
CA ARG A 160 8.26 3.92 -3.45
C ARG A 160 6.84 4.47 -3.35
N SER A 161 5.90 3.69 -2.81
CA SER A 161 4.54 4.19 -2.56
C SER A 161 4.53 5.27 -1.48
N ALA A 162 5.30 5.09 -0.41
CA ALA A 162 5.46 6.11 0.64
C ALA A 162 6.16 7.38 0.10
N GLN A 163 7.25 7.23 -0.65
CA GLN A 163 7.91 8.36 -1.32
C GLN A 163 6.94 9.11 -2.25
N SER A 164 6.13 8.39 -3.02
CA SER A 164 5.17 8.99 -3.96
C SER A 164 4.07 9.74 -3.23
N LEU A 165 3.55 9.19 -2.12
CA LEU A 165 2.58 9.88 -1.26
C LEU A 165 3.17 11.16 -0.68
N LEU A 166 4.39 11.10 -0.14
CA LEU A 166 5.10 12.29 0.37
C LEU A 166 5.32 13.34 -0.72
N ALA A 167 5.64 12.93 -1.95
CA ALA A 167 5.80 13.83 -3.08
C ALA A 167 4.48 14.55 -3.46
N GLY A 168 3.33 13.92 -3.21
CA GLY A 168 2.03 14.57 -3.34
C GLY A 168 1.64 15.45 -2.14
N LEU A 169 2.06 15.05 -0.94
CA LEU A 169 1.75 15.73 0.31
C LEU A 169 2.63 16.97 0.53
N PHE A 170 3.89 16.92 0.12
CA PHE A 170 4.93 17.94 0.32
C PHE A 170 5.79 18.14 -0.94
N PRO A 171 5.19 18.54 -2.08
CA PRO A 171 5.90 18.65 -3.36
C PRO A 171 7.12 19.59 -3.32
N GLU A 172 7.13 20.58 -2.41
CA GLU A 172 8.22 21.54 -2.23
C GLU A 172 9.55 20.93 -1.74
N TYR A 173 9.57 19.66 -1.31
CA TYR A 173 10.79 18.93 -0.92
C TYR A 173 11.33 18.03 -2.03
N PHE A 174 10.66 17.94 -3.17
CA PHE A 174 11.02 17.01 -4.25
C PHE A 174 11.41 17.76 -5.52
N MET A 175 12.49 17.31 -6.16
CA MET A 175 13.08 17.91 -7.36
C MET A 175 12.90 17.03 -8.58
N ASN A 176 12.63 17.65 -9.72
CA ASN A 176 12.88 17.05 -11.02
C ASN A 176 14.40 17.09 -11.29
N VAL A 177 15.09 15.98 -10.98
CA VAL A 177 16.55 15.90 -11.07
C VAL A 177 17.09 16.07 -12.49
N ASN A 178 16.32 15.75 -13.53
CA ASN A 178 16.78 15.99 -14.90
C ASN A 178 16.79 17.49 -15.20
N ALA A 179 15.71 18.19 -14.83
CA ALA A 179 15.64 19.64 -14.99
C ALA A 179 16.75 20.36 -14.21
N ASP A 180 17.02 19.95 -12.97
CA ASP A 180 18.10 20.50 -12.14
C ASP A 180 19.49 20.31 -12.77
N ASN A 181 19.73 19.16 -13.38
CA ASN A 181 20.99 18.83 -14.04
C ASN A 181 21.06 19.25 -15.52
N ASN A 182 20.10 20.04 -16.01
CA ASN A 182 19.97 20.43 -17.42
C ASN A 182 20.00 19.24 -18.40
N LEU A 183 19.51 18.08 -17.97
CA LEU A 183 19.38 16.89 -18.80
C LEU A 183 18.08 16.97 -19.61
N PRO A 184 18.08 16.53 -20.88
CA PRO A 184 16.88 16.53 -21.69
C PRO A 184 15.80 15.65 -21.04
N ALA A 185 14.54 16.09 -21.15
CA ALA A 185 13.42 15.24 -20.82
C ALA A 185 13.43 14.02 -21.75
N SER A 186 13.17 12.83 -21.22
CA SER A 186 13.00 11.66 -22.06
C SER A 186 11.76 11.86 -22.94
N GLU A 187 11.92 11.75 -24.27
CA GLU A 187 10.83 11.88 -25.23
C GLU A 187 9.79 10.76 -25.07
N ASN A 188 10.22 9.61 -24.54
CA ASN A 188 9.42 8.41 -24.38
C ASN A 188 8.87 8.20 -22.96
N LEU A 189 8.74 9.27 -22.16
CA LEU A 189 8.13 9.16 -20.83
C LEU A 189 6.69 8.67 -20.93
N LEU A 190 6.35 7.72 -20.06
CA LEU A 190 4.96 7.34 -19.82
C LEU A 190 4.14 8.57 -19.40
N PRO A 191 2.86 8.67 -19.80
CA PRO A 191 2.00 9.81 -19.43
C PRO A 191 1.96 10.06 -17.92
N ASP A 192 1.86 9.00 -17.12
CA ASP A 192 1.86 9.08 -15.65
C ASP A 192 3.18 9.61 -15.10
N SER A 193 4.32 9.20 -15.68
CA SER A 193 5.64 9.69 -15.31
C SER A 193 5.84 11.16 -15.65
N ARG A 194 5.34 11.60 -16.83
CA ARG A 194 5.35 13.00 -17.23
C ARG A 194 4.54 13.85 -16.26
N LYS A 195 3.32 13.41 -15.93
CA LYS A 195 2.44 14.07 -14.97
C LYS A 195 3.09 14.14 -13.59
N PHE A 196 3.72 13.06 -13.13
CA PHE A 196 4.45 13.05 -11.87
C PHE A 196 5.56 14.12 -11.85
N LEU A 197 6.44 14.12 -12.86
CA LEU A 197 7.59 15.03 -12.92
C LEU A 197 7.21 16.52 -13.07
N GLN A 198 6.08 16.82 -13.71
CA GLN A 198 5.54 18.18 -13.82
C GLN A 198 5.12 18.78 -12.47
N ASN A 199 4.85 17.95 -11.46
CA ASN A 199 4.48 18.40 -10.12
C ASN A 199 5.69 18.60 -9.19
N MET A 200 6.92 18.31 -9.65
CA MET A 200 8.14 18.43 -8.86
C MET A 200 8.81 19.79 -9.10
N GLN A 201 9.60 20.27 -8.13
CA GLN A 201 10.37 21.50 -8.28
C GLN A 201 11.41 21.36 -9.39
N THR A 202 11.49 22.35 -10.28
CA THR A 202 12.49 22.43 -11.35
C THR A 202 13.61 23.42 -11.04
N ASN A 203 13.34 24.39 -10.16
CA ASN A 203 14.32 25.35 -9.68
C ASN A 203 14.77 24.96 -8.28
N ARG A 204 16.05 24.59 -8.14
CA ARG A 204 16.63 24.18 -6.85
C ARG A 204 16.49 25.21 -5.75
N LYS A 205 16.45 26.51 -6.08
CA LYS A 205 16.23 27.59 -5.10
C LYS A 205 14.83 27.57 -4.47
N MET A 206 13.85 26.91 -5.12
CA MET A 206 12.49 26.76 -4.62
C MET A 206 12.29 25.47 -3.82
N LYS A 207 13.28 24.57 -3.83
CA LYS A 207 13.25 23.36 -3.01
C LYS A 207 13.51 23.75 -1.56
N LYS A 208 12.68 23.23 -0.64
CA LYS A 208 13.03 23.28 0.79
C LYS A 208 14.19 22.33 1.08
N ASP A 209 15.06 22.75 2.00
CA ASP A 209 16.16 21.94 2.50
C ASP A 209 15.64 20.81 3.41
N GLY A 210 16.42 19.74 3.52
CA GLY A 210 16.04 18.53 4.24
C GLY A 210 15.35 17.49 3.36
N GLY A 211 14.88 16.42 3.99
CA GLY A 211 14.19 15.32 3.33
C GLY A 211 13.55 14.37 4.34
N PHE A 212 12.38 13.84 3.98
CA PHE A 212 11.63 12.94 4.85
C PHE A 212 12.36 11.62 5.04
N VAL A 213 12.30 11.09 6.26
CA VAL A 213 12.93 9.81 6.62
C VAL A 213 11.88 8.71 6.57
N ILE A 214 12.19 7.63 5.84
CA ILE A 214 11.36 6.42 5.75
C ILE A 214 12.09 5.31 6.51
N HIS A 215 11.50 4.90 7.64
CA HIS A 215 12.01 3.79 8.45
C HIS A 215 11.54 2.47 7.85
N ALA A 216 12.47 1.76 7.21
CA ALA A 216 12.21 0.49 6.55
C ALA A 216 12.36 -0.69 7.54
N ASP A 217 11.26 -1.38 7.77
CA ASP A 217 11.18 -2.58 8.59
C ASP A 217 11.43 -3.84 7.76
N ASP A 218 12.61 -4.42 7.91
CA ASP A 218 13.02 -5.65 7.22
C ASP A 218 12.32 -6.90 7.77
N SER A 219 11.87 -6.86 9.03
CA SER A 219 11.11 -7.97 9.64
C SER A 219 9.66 -8.05 9.14
N ASN A 220 9.21 -7.07 8.35
CA ASN A 220 7.86 -6.96 7.80
C ASN A 220 6.77 -7.08 8.88
N SER A 221 7.04 -6.56 10.08
CA SER A 221 6.17 -6.72 11.25
C SER A 221 4.95 -5.78 11.28
N LEU A 222 4.92 -4.77 10.39
CA LEU A 222 3.77 -3.88 10.17
C LEU A 222 2.60 -4.55 9.44
N ALA A 223 2.90 -5.58 8.64
CA ALA A 223 1.91 -6.31 7.85
C ALA A 223 1.67 -7.67 8.49
N PRO A 224 0.51 -8.29 8.26
CA PRO A 224 0.29 -9.64 8.75
C PRO A 224 1.30 -10.60 8.14
N GLN A 225 1.93 -11.41 8.99
CA GLN A 225 2.92 -12.38 8.57
C GLN A 225 2.23 -13.65 8.07
N HIS A 226 2.53 -14.03 6.84
CA HIS A 226 1.99 -15.22 6.19
C HIS A 226 3.09 -16.03 5.55
N SER A 227 2.94 -17.35 5.59
CA SER A 227 3.78 -18.23 4.79
C SER A 227 3.40 -18.11 3.31
N TYR A 228 4.34 -18.38 2.41
CA TYR A 228 4.07 -18.36 0.98
C TYR A 228 3.08 -19.47 0.58
N GLU A 229 3.12 -20.60 1.29
CA GLU A 229 2.21 -21.73 1.14
C GLU A 229 0.77 -21.31 1.44
N LEU A 230 0.54 -20.51 2.49
CA LEU A 230 -0.79 -19.98 2.80
C LEU A 230 -1.37 -19.17 1.63
N TYR A 231 -0.54 -18.38 0.96
CA TYR A 231 -0.95 -17.57 -0.19
C TYR A 231 -1.32 -18.43 -1.41
N GLN A 232 -0.63 -19.55 -1.62
CA GLN A 232 -0.90 -20.46 -2.74
C GLN A 232 -2.09 -21.39 -2.47
N ASP A 233 -2.21 -21.85 -1.23
CA ASP A 233 -3.06 -22.96 -0.82
C ASP A 233 -4.17 -22.55 0.17
N LEU A 234 -4.58 -21.28 0.18
CA LEU A 234 -5.61 -20.78 1.09
C LEU A 234 -6.90 -21.60 1.05
N GLY A 235 -7.32 -22.04 -0.14
CA GLY A 235 -8.45 -22.94 -0.32
C GLY A 235 -8.27 -24.32 0.34
N LYS A 236 -7.03 -24.82 0.46
CA LYS A 236 -6.73 -26.05 1.22
C LYS A 236 -6.81 -25.80 2.71
N VAL A 237 -6.25 -24.69 3.18
CA VAL A 237 -6.25 -24.29 4.60
C VAL A 237 -7.68 -24.10 5.12
N LEU A 238 -8.59 -23.68 4.25
CA LEU A 238 -10.00 -23.46 4.53
C LEU A 238 -10.92 -24.53 3.93
N ALA A 239 -10.41 -25.74 3.65
CA ALA A 239 -11.20 -26.78 2.99
C ALA A 239 -12.47 -27.15 3.79
N ASP A 240 -12.40 -27.16 5.12
CA ASP A 240 -13.54 -27.46 5.98
C ASP A 240 -14.58 -26.34 5.96
N GLU A 241 -14.14 -25.08 5.99
CA GLU A 241 -15.02 -23.91 5.85
C GLU A 241 -15.71 -23.92 4.48
N LEU A 242 -14.98 -24.22 3.40
CA LEU A 242 -15.56 -24.34 2.07
C LEU A 242 -16.60 -25.46 2.00
N ARG A 243 -16.39 -26.59 2.71
CA ARG A 243 -17.38 -27.66 2.74
C ARG A 243 -18.68 -27.25 3.44
N GLN A 244 -18.60 -26.40 4.46
CA GLN A 244 -19.75 -26.04 5.29
C GLN A 244 -20.44 -24.74 4.84
N HIS A 245 -19.67 -23.79 4.31
CA HIS A 245 -20.06 -22.39 4.16
C HIS A 245 -19.69 -21.79 2.80
N ALA A 246 -19.33 -22.62 1.82
CA ALA A 246 -18.99 -22.12 0.49
C ALA A 246 -20.09 -21.20 -0.08
N PRO A 247 -19.70 -20.08 -0.72
CA PRO A 247 -20.65 -19.19 -1.38
C PRO A 247 -21.55 -19.93 -2.38
N PRO A 248 -22.80 -19.47 -2.61
CA PRO A 248 -23.67 -20.05 -3.62
C PRO A 248 -22.98 -20.13 -4.99
N GLY A 249 -23.07 -21.31 -5.62
CA GLY A 249 -22.48 -21.56 -6.94
C GLY A 249 -20.97 -21.77 -6.96
N PHE A 250 -20.27 -21.71 -5.82
CA PHE A 250 -18.82 -21.85 -5.73
C PHE A 250 -18.30 -23.11 -6.42
N THR A 251 -18.89 -24.28 -6.18
CA THR A 251 -18.43 -25.54 -6.79
C THR A 251 -18.48 -25.51 -8.32
N LYS A 252 -19.59 -25.02 -8.89
CA LYS A 252 -19.77 -24.93 -10.35
C LYS A 252 -18.80 -23.92 -10.96
N ALA A 253 -18.65 -22.76 -10.33
CA ALA A 253 -17.73 -21.73 -10.77
C ALA A 253 -16.27 -22.18 -10.66
N SER A 254 -15.88 -22.82 -9.54
CA SER A 254 -14.55 -23.37 -9.31
C SER A 254 -14.18 -24.42 -10.37
N GLN A 255 -15.10 -25.34 -10.70
CA GLN A 255 -14.88 -26.32 -11.77
C GLN A 255 -14.70 -25.64 -13.14
N ARG A 256 -15.57 -24.66 -13.46
CA ARG A 256 -15.48 -23.90 -14.71
C ARG A 256 -14.15 -23.14 -14.81
N ILE A 257 -13.76 -22.41 -13.76
CA ILE A 257 -12.52 -21.63 -13.68
C ILE A 257 -11.31 -22.57 -13.78
N SER A 258 -11.33 -23.69 -13.07
CA SER A 258 -10.27 -24.71 -13.14
C SER A 258 -10.02 -25.19 -14.56
N THR A 259 -11.09 -25.47 -15.33
CA THR A 259 -10.99 -25.87 -16.74
C THR A 259 -10.43 -24.77 -17.62
N ILE A 260 -10.90 -23.52 -17.43
CA ILE A 260 -10.45 -22.35 -18.19
C ILE A 260 -8.94 -22.12 -18.00
N ILE A 261 -8.49 -22.10 -16.74
CA ILE A 261 -7.08 -21.82 -16.43
C ILE A 261 -6.18 -23.05 -16.63
N GLY A 262 -6.75 -24.24 -16.82
CA GLY A 262 -6.01 -25.49 -16.92
C GLY A 262 -5.33 -25.86 -15.59
N ALA A 263 -6.08 -25.80 -14.49
CA ALA A 263 -5.62 -26.29 -13.20
C ALA A 263 -5.52 -27.83 -13.23
N LYS A 264 -4.42 -28.38 -12.68
CA LYS A 264 -4.15 -29.83 -12.69
C LYS A 264 -5.12 -30.66 -11.82
N SER A 265 -5.88 -30.00 -10.93
CA SER A 265 -6.95 -30.59 -10.13
C SER A 265 -8.01 -29.52 -9.87
N SER A 266 -9.29 -29.85 -10.10
CA SER A 266 -10.44 -28.95 -9.89
C SER A 266 -10.61 -28.46 -8.45
N LYS A 267 -9.86 -29.02 -7.49
CA LYS A 267 -9.95 -28.68 -6.07
C LYS A 267 -9.03 -27.53 -5.65
N LEU A 268 -8.06 -27.12 -6.47
CA LEU A 268 -6.91 -26.31 -6.01
C LEU A 268 -6.64 -25.10 -6.91
N VAL A 269 -7.66 -24.28 -7.16
CA VAL A 269 -7.44 -22.96 -7.77
C VAL A 269 -6.66 -22.11 -6.77
N ALA A 270 -5.49 -21.60 -7.19
CA ALA A 270 -4.72 -20.62 -6.42
C ALA A 270 -5.42 -19.25 -6.52
N TRP A 271 -6.53 -19.09 -5.79
CA TRP A 271 -7.46 -17.96 -5.89
C TRP A 271 -6.75 -16.61 -5.75
N THR A 272 -5.89 -16.48 -4.74
CA THR A 272 -5.22 -15.21 -4.47
C THR A 272 -4.23 -14.86 -5.58
N GLY A 273 -3.45 -15.83 -6.06
CA GLY A 273 -2.54 -15.63 -7.18
C GLY A 273 -3.29 -15.32 -8.49
N LEU A 274 -4.41 -16.02 -8.76
CA LEU A 274 -5.23 -15.78 -9.95
C LEU A 274 -5.86 -14.38 -9.91
N ARG A 275 -6.52 -14.02 -8.80
CA ARG A 275 -7.10 -12.70 -8.57
C ARG A 275 -6.05 -11.61 -8.72
N GLU A 276 -4.86 -11.83 -8.17
CA GLU A 276 -3.75 -10.90 -8.20
C GLU A 276 -3.27 -10.59 -9.62
N VAL A 277 -3.09 -11.60 -10.47
CA VAL A 277 -2.72 -11.43 -11.89
C VAL A 277 -3.84 -10.71 -12.66
N LEU A 278 -5.09 -11.15 -12.50
CA LEU A 278 -6.20 -10.61 -13.29
C LEU A 278 -6.51 -9.14 -12.93
N VAL A 279 -6.35 -8.75 -11.67
CA VAL A 279 -6.49 -7.34 -11.26
C VAL A 279 -5.45 -6.46 -11.93
N CYS A 280 -4.21 -6.95 -12.07
CA CYS A 280 -3.20 -6.25 -12.84
C CYS A 280 -3.60 -6.14 -14.31
N HIS A 281 -4.11 -7.21 -14.93
CA HIS A 281 -4.56 -7.17 -16.32
C HIS A 281 -5.66 -6.11 -16.52
N GLN A 282 -6.70 -6.14 -15.70
CA GLN A 282 -7.80 -5.18 -15.78
C GLN A 282 -7.34 -3.75 -15.54
N ALA A 283 -6.44 -3.53 -14.58
CA ALA A 283 -5.89 -2.19 -14.31
C ALA A 283 -5.11 -1.62 -15.50
N HIS A 284 -4.63 -2.45 -16.42
CA HIS A 284 -3.80 -2.05 -17.56
C HIS A 284 -4.44 -2.35 -18.93
N GLY A 285 -5.71 -2.79 -18.96
CA GLY A 285 -6.42 -3.09 -20.19
C GLY A 285 -5.88 -4.31 -20.95
N LEU A 286 -5.17 -5.22 -20.27
CA LEU A 286 -4.78 -6.50 -20.86
C LEU A 286 -5.99 -7.45 -20.87
N ALA A 287 -6.07 -8.27 -21.92
CA ALA A 287 -7.11 -9.29 -22.02
C ALA A 287 -7.00 -10.30 -20.86
N PHE A 288 -8.15 -10.82 -20.44
CA PHE A 288 -8.20 -12.00 -19.61
C PHE A 288 -7.89 -13.27 -20.42
N PRO A 289 -7.49 -14.37 -19.76
CA PRO A 289 -7.33 -15.66 -20.41
C PRO A 289 -8.59 -16.08 -21.17
N ASP A 290 -8.44 -16.75 -22.31
CA ASP A 290 -9.54 -17.20 -23.15
C ASP A 290 -10.62 -17.95 -22.34
N GLY A 291 -11.87 -17.50 -22.46
CA GLY A 291 -13.02 -18.05 -21.75
C GLY A 291 -13.26 -17.47 -20.34
N LEU A 292 -12.35 -16.64 -19.81
CA LEU A 292 -12.54 -15.86 -18.59
C LEU A 292 -13.09 -14.48 -18.96
N ASN A 293 -14.30 -14.16 -18.49
CA ASN A 293 -14.95 -12.87 -18.73
C ASN A 293 -15.07 -12.04 -17.43
N GLU A 294 -15.54 -10.81 -17.53
CA GLU A 294 -15.74 -9.89 -16.38
C GLU A 294 -16.59 -10.48 -15.25
N GLN A 295 -17.61 -11.29 -15.60
CA GLN A 295 -18.44 -11.96 -14.61
C GLN A 295 -17.63 -12.98 -13.79
N LEU A 296 -16.84 -13.83 -14.46
CA LEU A 296 -15.96 -14.79 -13.79
C LEU A 296 -14.85 -14.08 -13.00
N PHE A 297 -14.33 -12.97 -13.51
CA PHE A 297 -13.37 -12.15 -12.78
C PHE A 297 -13.95 -11.61 -11.47
N THR A 298 -15.19 -11.11 -11.51
CA THR A 298 -15.91 -10.65 -10.31
C THR A 298 -16.06 -11.78 -9.30
N GLN A 299 -16.48 -12.96 -9.75
CA GLN A 299 -16.60 -14.15 -8.90
C GLN A 299 -15.25 -14.57 -8.29
N ILE A 300 -14.15 -14.50 -9.06
CA ILE A 300 -12.80 -14.77 -8.55
C ILE A 300 -12.44 -13.78 -7.43
N CYS A 301 -12.75 -12.50 -7.60
CA CYS A 301 -12.53 -11.49 -6.57
C CYS A 301 -13.36 -11.73 -5.31
N GLU A 302 -14.65 -12.07 -5.46
CA GLU A 302 -15.54 -12.38 -4.34
C GLU A 302 -15.08 -13.62 -3.58
N TYR A 303 -14.67 -14.68 -4.28
CA TYR A 303 -14.22 -15.91 -3.64
C TYR A 303 -12.88 -15.76 -2.93
N ASP A 304 -11.92 -15.05 -3.53
CA ASP A 304 -10.67 -14.70 -2.86
C ASP A 304 -10.94 -13.85 -1.61
N ALA A 305 -11.80 -12.84 -1.71
CA ALA A 305 -12.19 -12.02 -0.56
C ALA A 305 -12.87 -12.83 0.55
N TRP A 306 -13.76 -13.76 0.18
CA TRP A 306 -14.42 -14.66 1.12
C TRP A 306 -13.41 -15.54 1.86
N LEU A 307 -12.43 -16.12 1.15
CA LEU A 307 -11.37 -16.93 1.75
C LEU A 307 -10.54 -16.13 2.76
N TRP A 308 -10.06 -14.94 2.37
CA TRP A 308 -9.31 -14.08 3.29
C TRP A 308 -10.15 -13.62 4.48
N HIS A 309 -11.43 -13.31 4.27
CA HIS A 309 -12.34 -12.95 5.36
C HIS A 309 -12.48 -14.08 6.38
N HIS A 310 -12.65 -15.33 5.93
CA HIS A 310 -12.77 -16.48 6.84
C HIS A 310 -11.47 -16.79 7.56
N LEU A 311 -10.32 -16.68 6.88
CA LEU A 311 -9.02 -16.82 7.54
C LEU A 311 -8.84 -15.76 8.63
N TYR A 312 -9.12 -14.49 8.33
CA TYR A 312 -8.99 -13.40 9.31
C TYR A 312 -10.12 -13.34 10.35
N GLY A 313 -11.21 -14.09 10.15
CA GLY A 313 -12.21 -14.35 11.18
C GLY A 313 -11.69 -15.26 12.31
N ARG A 314 -10.62 -16.02 12.07
CA ARG A 314 -10.00 -16.89 13.08
C ARG A 314 -9.15 -16.05 14.04
N VAL A 315 -9.69 -15.78 15.23
CA VAL A 315 -9.05 -14.93 16.26
C VAL A 315 -7.62 -15.38 16.57
N ASP A 316 -7.38 -16.68 16.71
CA ASP A 316 -6.05 -17.21 17.03
C ASP A 316 -5.03 -16.95 15.91
N PHE A 317 -5.47 -17.11 14.66
CA PHE A 317 -4.65 -16.78 13.49
C PHE A 317 -4.31 -15.29 13.46
N CYS A 318 -5.31 -14.43 13.68
CA CYS A 318 -5.12 -12.98 13.71
C CYS A 318 -4.23 -12.52 14.85
N ARG A 319 -4.41 -13.07 16.06
CA ARG A 319 -3.58 -12.75 17.22
C ARG A 319 -2.11 -12.99 16.95
N VAL A 320 -1.76 -14.08 16.26
CA VAL A 320 -0.37 -14.37 15.90
C VAL A 320 0.08 -13.49 14.74
N SER A 321 -0.69 -13.44 13.65
CA SER A 321 -0.28 -12.79 12.40
C SER A 321 -0.15 -11.28 12.51
N PHE A 322 -0.99 -10.62 13.33
CA PHE A 322 -1.02 -9.16 13.48
C PHE A 322 -0.38 -8.65 14.77
N LYS A 323 0.11 -9.54 15.64
CA LYS A 323 0.58 -9.18 17.00
C LYS A 323 1.49 -7.96 16.99
N ALA A 324 2.58 -8.05 16.23
CA ALA A 324 3.62 -7.04 16.20
C ALA A 324 3.11 -5.71 15.62
N GLY A 325 2.37 -5.76 14.51
CA GLY A 325 1.79 -4.56 13.88
C GLY A 325 0.78 -3.85 14.77
N VAL A 326 -0.12 -4.60 15.42
CA VAL A 326 -1.11 -4.03 16.36
C VAL A 326 -0.43 -3.45 17.58
N GLN A 327 0.53 -4.16 18.19
CA GLN A 327 1.30 -3.65 19.32
C GLN A 327 2.02 -2.35 18.94
N ARG A 328 2.65 -2.30 17.76
CA ARG A 328 3.35 -1.12 17.28
C ARG A 328 2.42 0.07 17.07
N ILE A 329 1.29 -0.11 16.38
CA ILE A 329 0.30 0.95 16.18
C ILE A 329 -0.25 1.43 17.53
N TYR A 330 -0.54 0.51 18.44
CA TYR A 330 -1.03 0.84 19.78
C TYR A 330 0.00 1.67 20.57
N SER A 331 1.27 1.26 20.58
CA SER A 331 2.35 2.02 21.24
C SER A 331 2.47 3.44 20.68
N TYR A 332 2.37 3.62 19.36
CA TYR A 332 2.38 4.95 18.76
C TYR A 332 1.19 5.82 19.18
N LEU A 333 -0.03 5.26 19.14
CA LEU A 333 -1.21 6.02 19.54
C LEU A 333 -1.18 6.35 21.04
N ALA A 334 -0.69 5.43 21.88
CA ALA A 334 -0.55 5.65 23.31
C ALA A 334 0.45 6.76 23.63
N SER A 335 1.61 6.80 22.95
CA SER A 335 2.62 7.85 23.20
C SER A 335 2.08 9.23 22.84
N VAL A 336 1.29 9.36 21.77
CA VAL A 336 0.63 10.62 21.40
C VAL A 336 -0.33 11.07 22.51
N THR A 337 -1.18 10.17 23.02
CA THR A 337 -2.14 10.53 24.07
C THR A 337 -1.48 10.93 25.40
N GLN A 338 -0.33 10.35 25.75
CA GLN A 338 0.39 10.70 26.98
C GLN A 338 0.99 12.11 26.90
N VAL A 339 1.45 12.54 25.72
CA VAL A 339 1.96 13.90 25.51
C VAL A 339 0.84 14.94 25.55
N CYS A 340 -0.33 14.65 24.98
CA CYS A 340 -1.49 15.56 25.01
C CYS A 340 -2.15 15.70 26.39
N CYS A 341 -1.88 14.79 27.33
CA CYS A 341 -2.44 14.81 28.69
C CYS A 341 -1.51 15.42 29.75
N LEU A 342 -0.36 15.98 29.35
CA LEU A 342 0.48 16.73 30.27
C LEU A 342 -0.15 18.12 30.54
N PRO A 343 -0.35 18.51 31.81
CA PRO A 343 -0.85 19.86 32.11
C PRO A 343 0.16 20.90 31.62
N VAL A 344 -0.34 21.94 30.95
CA VAL A 344 0.41 23.13 30.54
C VAL A 344 1.01 23.84 31.75
#